data_AF-A0A7Y2CAQ2-F1
#
_entry.id   AF-A0A7Y2CAQ2-F1
#
_cell.length_a   1.000
_cell.length_b   1.000
_cell.length_c   1.000
_cell.angle_alpha   90.00
_cell.angle_beta   90.00
_cell.angle_gamma   90.00
#
_symmetry.space_group_name_H-M   'P 1'
#
loop_
_entity.id
_entity.type
_entity.pdbx_description
1 polymer ?
#
loop_
_entity_poly.entity_id
_entity_poly.type
_entity_poly.pdbx_seq_one_letter_code
_entity_poly.pdbx_strand_id
1 'polypeptide(L)'
;MSFAARIKRLASETAIYGVSSVFARLINFLLFPFYSHVFIPGEYGLVSTVFAMFIFLNVVYQYGMESAYLKFASDADHDGMGASRSRTFSTALLSLVGT
;
A
#
# COMPACT_ATOMS: atom_id res chain seq x y z
N MET A 1 1.32 -23.32 -20.12
CA MET A 1 1.92 -23.27 -18.77
C MET A 1 1.19 -24.27 -17.88
N SER A 2 1.87 -25.20 -17.23
CA SER A 2 1.19 -26.22 -16.39
C SER A 2 0.54 -25.59 -15.16
N PHE A 3 -0.51 -26.22 -14.63
CA PHE A 3 -1.22 -25.77 -13.43
C PHE A 3 -0.27 -25.60 -12.22
N ALA A 4 0.65 -26.54 -12.03
CA ALA A 4 1.69 -26.47 -11.00
C ALA A 4 2.59 -25.24 -11.14
N ALA A 5 2.93 -24.85 -12.38
CA ALA A 5 3.73 -23.64 -12.62
C ALA A 5 2.97 -22.35 -12.25
N ARG A 6 1.64 -22.31 -12.43
CA ARG A 6 0.81 -21.17 -12.00
C ARG A 6 0.74 -21.03 -10.48
N ILE A 7 0.53 -22.15 -9.77
CA ILE A 7 0.53 -22.18 -8.30
C ILE A 7 1.88 -21.69 -7.75
N LYS A 8 2.99 -22.18 -8.30
CA LYS A 8 4.35 -21.77 -7.88
C LYS A 8 4.59 -20.28 -8.10
N ARG A 9 4.13 -19.75 -9.24
CA ARG A 9 4.24 -18.32 -9.54
C ARG A 9 3.42 -17.47 -8.58
N LEU A 10 2.15 -17.83 -8.35
CA LEU A 10 1.28 -17.12 -7.42
C LEU A 10 1.86 -17.13 -6.01
N ALA A 11 2.33 -18.27 -5.53
CA ALA A 11 2.98 -18.36 -4.21
C ALA A 11 4.23 -17.48 -4.10
N SER A 12 5.04 -17.38 -5.17
CA SER A 12 6.23 -16.52 -5.18
C SER A 12 5.86 -15.02 -5.18
N GLU A 13 4.86 -14.62 -5.96
CA GLU A 13 4.35 -13.24 -5.98
C GLU A 13 3.74 -12.88 -4.62
N THR A 14 2.87 -13.74 -4.07
CA THR A 14 2.28 -13.55 -2.73
C THR A 14 3.35 -13.53 -1.63
N ALA A 15 4.40 -14.34 -1.74
CA ALA A 15 5.51 -14.27 -0.79
C ALA A 15 6.23 -12.92 -0.89
N ILE A 16 6.65 -12.48 -2.07
CA ILE A 16 7.42 -11.22 -2.20
C ILE A 16 6.58 -9.99 -1.80
N TYR A 17 5.35 -9.90 -2.29
CA TYR A 17 4.47 -8.75 -2.04
C TYR A 17 3.77 -8.84 -0.67
N GLY A 18 3.43 -10.04 -0.21
CA GLY A 18 2.75 -10.25 1.07
C GLY A 18 3.71 -10.22 2.26
N VAL A 19 4.89 -10.83 2.14
CA VAL A 19 5.88 -10.87 3.25
C VAL A 19 6.33 -9.46 3.61
N SER A 20 6.56 -8.57 2.64
CA SER A 20 6.94 -7.18 2.94
C SER A 20 5.87 -6.46 3.77
N SER A 21 4.58 -6.62 3.41
CA SER A 21 3.46 -6.03 4.15
C SER A 21 3.32 -6.59 5.57
N VAL A 22 3.47 -7.90 5.74
CA VAL A 22 3.40 -8.57 7.04
C VAL A 22 4.58 -8.17 7.90
N PHE A 23 5.78 -8.10 7.32
CA PHE A 23 6.99 -7.72 8.03
C PHE A 23 6.92 -6.29 8.57
N ALA A 24 6.41 -5.34 7.77
CA ALA A 24 6.20 -3.96 8.23
C ALA A 24 5.22 -3.88 9.43
N ARG A 25 4.14 -4.69 9.40
CA ARG A 25 3.21 -4.80 10.54
C ARG A 25 3.84 -5.50 11.74
N LEU A 26 4.69 -6.49 11.50
CA LEU A 26 5.41 -7.22 12.55
C LEU A 26 6.35 -6.30 13.32
N ILE A 27 7.07 -5.42 12.63
CA ILE A 27 7.92 -4.41 13.28
C ILE A 27 7.08 -3.51 14.20
N ASN A 28 5.95 -3.00 13.71
CA ASN A 28 5.03 -2.19 14.53
C ASN A 28 4.49 -2.98 15.74
N PHE A 29 4.18 -4.26 15.55
CA PHE A 29 3.72 -5.13 16.63
C PHE A 29 4.81 -5.35 17.69
N LEU A 30 6.07 -5.53 17.28
CA LEU A 30 7.20 -5.67 18.20
C LEU A 30 7.52 -4.38 18.95
N LEU A 31 7.15 -3.22 18.41
CA LEU A 31 7.26 -1.93 19.11
C LEU A 31 6.18 -1.74 20.17
N PHE A 32 5.05 -2.45 20.09
CA PHE A 32 3.99 -2.37 21.09
C PHE A 32 4.47 -2.60 22.53
N PRO A 33 5.16 -3.71 22.88
CA PRO A 33 5.67 -3.90 24.23
C PRO A 33 6.69 -2.82 24.62
N PHE A 34 7.45 -2.27 23.69
CA PHE A 34 8.37 -1.17 24.00
C PHE A 34 7.59 0.10 24.39
N TYR A 35 6.60 0.49 23.59
CA TYR A 35 5.79 1.69 23.86
C TYR A 35 4.92 1.56 25.11
N SER A 36 4.37 0.39 25.39
CA SER A 36 3.50 0.17 26.56
C SER A 36 4.25 0.16 27.89
N HIS A 37 5.56 -0.09 27.90
CA HIS A 37 6.40 0.02 29.10
C HIS A 37 6.99 1.42 29.30
N VAL A 38 7.16 2.19 28.22
CA VAL A 38 7.77 3.53 28.27
C VAL A 38 6.71 4.62 28.49
N PHE A 39 5.55 4.52 27.85
CA PHE A 39 4.51 5.54 27.92
C PHE A 39 3.45 5.22 28.97
N ILE A 40 2.98 6.25 29.67
CA ILE A 40 1.77 6.16 30.48
C ILE A 40 0.53 6.05 29.58
N PRO A 41 -0.54 5.35 30.01
CA PRO A 41 -1.72 5.10 29.17
C PRO A 41 -2.35 6.36 28.56
N GLY A 42 -2.30 7.49 29.28
CA GLY A 42 -2.82 8.77 28.81
C GLY A 42 -2.07 9.35 27.60
N GLU A 43 -0.74 9.18 27.54
CA GLU A 43 0.09 9.67 26.43
C GLU A 43 -0.03 8.76 25.21
N TYR A 44 -0.12 7.44 25.43
CA TYR A 44 -0.34 6.47 24.36
C TYR A 44 -1.71 6.66 23.67
N GLY A 45 -2.72 7.14 24.41
CA GLY A 45 -4.04 7.48 23.86
C GLY A 45 -3.99 8.57 22.79
N LEU A 46 -3.13 9.58 22.95
CA LEU A 46 -2.95 10.63 21.93
C LEU A 46 -2.35 10.05 20.65
N VAL A 47 -1.31 9.22 20.77
CA VAL A 47 -0.67 8.54 19.64
C VAL A 47 -1.70 7.67 18.90
N SER A 48 -2.48 6.87 19.62
CA SER A 48 -3.52 6.03 19.03
C SER A 48 -4.58 6.85 18.29
N THR A 49 -4.97 8.01 18.83
CA THR A 49 -5.97 8.88 18.20
C THR A 49 -5.44 9.47 16.89
N VAL A 50 -4.19 9.92 16.88
CA VAL A 50 -3.52 10.42 15.67
C VAL A 50 -3.43 9.33 14.60
N PHE A 51 -3.04 8.10 14.98
CA PHE A 51 -3.01 6.97 14.05
C PHE A 51 -4.39 6.63 13.50
N ALA A 52 -5.44 6.67 14.32
CA ALA A 52 -6.81 6.45 13.87
C ALA A 52 -7.23 7.51 12.84
N MET A 53 -6.94 8.79 13.11
CA MET A 53 -7.18 9.88 12.16
C MET A 53 -6.46 9.65 10.83
N PHE A 54 -5.19 9.22 10.85
CA PHE A 54 -4.45 8.90 9.63
C PHE A 54 -5.09 7.77 8.82
N ILE A 55 -5.66 6.74 9.46
CA ILE A 55 -6.34 5.65 8.74
C ILE A 55 -7.54 6.20 7.95
N PHE A 56 -8.37 7.04 8.58
CA PHE A 56 -9.49 7.67 7.89
C PHE A 56 -9.04 8.62 6.79
N LEU A 57 -8.03 9.44 7.07
CA LEU A 57 -7.47 10.37 6.10
C LEU A 57 -6.88 9.64 4.90
N ASN A 58 -6.26 8.46 5.11
CA ASN A 58 -5.70 7.65 4.05
C ASN A 58 -6.76 7.14 3.06
N VAL A 59 -7.97 6.81 3.54
CA VAL A 59 -9.09 6.43 2.66
C VAL A 59 -9.45 7.57 1.70
N VAL A 60 -9.52 8.79 2.22
CA VAL A 60 -9.83 9.98 1.41
C VAL A 60 -8.65 10.32 0.50
N TYR A 61 -7.44 10.32 1.04
CA TYR A 61 -6.20 10.61 0.31
C TYR A 61 -5.97 9.66 -0.86
N GLN A 62 -6.21 8.36 -0.66
CA GLN A 62 -6.04 7.38 -1.72
C GLN A 62 -7.12 7.52 -2.80
N TYR A 63 -8.34 7.99 -2.47
CA TYR A 63 -9.46 8.23 -3.41
C TYR A 63 -9.64 7.16 -4.52
N GLY A 64 -9.34 5.90 -4.26
CA GLY A 64 -9.40 4.82 -5.28
C GLY A 64 -8.32 4.88 -6.38
N MET A 65 -7.28 5.69 -6.21
CA MET A 65 -6.15 5.89 -7.13
C MET A 65 -5.43 4.60 -7.51
N GLU A 66 -5.31 3.63 -6.60
CA GLU A 66 -4.64 2.35 -6.87
C GLU A 66 -5.39 1.55 -7.94
N SER A 67 -6.71 1.41 -7.77
CA SER A 67 -7.58 0.73 -8.73
C SER A 67 -7.64 1.47 -10.07
N ALA A 68 -7.72 2.80 -10.05
CA ALA A 68 -7.72 3.62 -11.26
C ALA A 68 -6.40 3.46 -12.03
N TYR A 69 -5.27 3.55 -11.33
CA TYR A 69 -3.94 3.36 -11.93
C TYR A 69 -3.80 1.98 -12.57
N LEU A 70 -4.19 0.91 -11.89
CA LEU A 70 -4.10 -0.45 -12.43
C LEU A 70 -4.89 -0.59 -13.74
N LYS A 71 -6.11 -0.04 -13.78
CA LYS A 71 -6.95 -0.06 -14.99
C LYS A 71 -6.31 0.71 -16.15
N PHE A 72 -5.91 1.97 -15.93
CA PHE A 72 -5.33 2.79 -17.00
C PHE A 72 -3.94 2.29 -17.43
N ALA A 73 -3.17 1.71 -16.51
CA ALA A 73 -1.89 1.11 -16.83
C ALA A 73 -2.05 -0.18 -17.63
N SER A 74 -3.04 -1.03 -17.35
CA SER A 74 -3.33 -2.22 -18.15
C SER A 74 -3.82 -1.88 -19.55
N ASP A 75 -4.68 -0.86 -19.68
CA ASP A 75 -5.20 -0.42 -20.98
C ASP A 75 -4.07 0.13 -21.86
N ALA A 76 -3.15 0.92 -21.29
CA ALA A 76 -1.98 1.44 -22.00
C ALA A 76 -0.99 0.34 -22.46
N ASP A 77 -0.89 -0.77 -21.72
CA ASP A 77 -0.06 -1.93 -22.07
C ASP A 77 -0.68 -2.71 -23.25
N HIS A 78 -2.02 -2.81 -23.28
CA HIS A 78 -2.77 -3.45 -24.36
C HIS A 78 -2.66 -2.72 -25.71
N ASP A 79 -2.65 -1.39 -25.70
CA ASP A 79 -2.60 -0.56 -26.91
C ASP A 79 -1.16 -0.34 -27.46
N GLY A 80 -0.14 -0.95 -26.84
CA GLY A 80 1.26 -0.83 -27.25
C GLY A 80 1.85 0.58 -27.06
N MET A 81 1.15 1.46 -26.33
CA MET A 81 1.55 2.85 -26.11
C MET A 81 2.37 3.00 -24.83
N GLY A 82 3.64 2.57 -24.87
CA GLY A 82 4.57 2.69 -23.72
C GLY A 82 4.72 4.14 -23.18
N ALA A 83 4.52 5.15 -24.03
CA ALA A 83 4.53 6.57 -23.65
C ALA A 83 3.26 7.05 -22.90
N SER A 84 2.18 6.27 -22.87
CA SER A 84 0.98 6.57 -22.07
C SER A 84 1.17 6.12 -20.62
N ARG A 85 1.94 5.05 -20.36
CA ARG A 85 2.19 4.55 -19.00
C ARG A 85 2.91 5.56 -18.10
N SER A 86 3.92 6.24 -18.63
CA SER A 86 4.65 7.28 -17.89
C SER A 86 3.79 8.51 -17.61
N ARG A 87 2.88 8.86 -18.54
CA ARG A 87 1.89 9.93 -18.35
C ARG A 87 0.87 9.57 -17.28
N THR A 88 0.29 8.38 -17.31
CA THR A 88 -0.65 7.90 -16.28
C THR A 88 -0.02 7.92 -14.89
N PHE A 89 1.24 7.50 -14.77
CA PHE A 89 1.99 7.56 -13.51
C PHE A 89 2.23 9.01 -13.06
N SER A 90 2.67 9.89 -13.95
CA SER A 90 2.90 11.31 -13.61
C SER A 90 1.61 12.02 -13.23
N THR A 91 0.51 11.75 -13.92
CA THR A 91 -0.81 12.33 -13.59
C THR A 91 -1.31 11.80 -12.25
N ALA A 92 -1.14 10.51 -11.98
CA ALA A 92 -1.48 9.91 -10.70
C ALA A 92 -0.66 10.48 -9.53
N LEU A 93 0.64 10.69 -9.75
CA LEU A 93 1.52 11.29 -8.76
C LEU A 93 1.17 12.76 -8.50
N LEU A 94 0.94 13.53 -9.56
CA LEU A 94 0.54 14.93 -9.46
C LEU A 94 -0.82 15.10 -8.78
N SER A 95 -1.78 14.18 -9.02
CA SER A 95 -3.07 14.24 -8.33
C SER A 95 -2.94 13.93 -6.84
N LEU A 96 -2.03 13.02 -6.46
CA LEU A 96 -1.80 12.65 -5.05
C LEU A 96 -1.01 13.69 -4.26
N VAL A 97 -0.12 14.44 -4.93
CA VAL A 97 0.70 15.50 -4.32
C VAL A 97 0.00 16.87 -4.39
N GLY A 98 -0.88 17.07 -5.37
CA GLY A 98 -1.60 18.31 -5.60
C GLY A 98 -2.91 18.46 -4.80
N THR A 99 -3.43 17.37 -4.22
CA THR A 99 -4.53 17.38 -3.23
C THR A 99 -3.99 17.43 -1.81
#